data_AF-R4W317-F1
#
_entry.id   AF-R4W317-F1
#
_cell.length_a   1.000
_cell.length_b   1.000
_cell.length_c   1.000
_cell.angle_alpha   90.00
_cell.angle_beta   90.00
_cell.angle_gamma   90.00
#
_symmetry.space_group_name_H-M   'P 1'
#
loop_
_entity.id
_entity.type
_entity.pdbx_description
1 polymer ?
#
loop_
_entity_poly.entity_id
_entity_poly.type
_entity_poly.pdbx_seq_one_letter_code
_entity_poly.pdbx_strand_id
1 'polypeptide(L)'
;GEAVQDWREIVTYFSYPIQARDYSRWPDKPEGWRSVMEEYSDKLMGLACKLLEVLSEAMGLEKEALPKACVDMDQKVVVNYYPKCPQPDLTLGLKRHTDPGIITLLLQDQVGGLQATRDGGKTLITVQPVEGTFVVNLGDHGH
;
A
#
# COMPACT_ATOMS: atom_id res chain seq x y z
N GLY A 1 -15.69 -20.85 -12.18
CA GLY A 1 -15.41 -19.70 -13.07
C GLY A 1 -13.92 -19.67 -13.31
N GLU A 2 -13.49 -19.33 -14.52
CA GLU A 2 -12.06 -19.25 -14.85
C GLU A 2 -11.36 -18.22 -13.97
N ALA A 3 -10.19 -18.59 -13.45
CA ALA A 3 -9.36 -17.71 -12.66
C ALA A 3 -8.75 -16.64 -13.59
N VAL A 4 -9.41 -15.49 -13.70
CA VAL A 4 -8.83 -14.30 -14.36
C VAL A 4 -7.55 -13.93 -13.59
N GLN A 5 -6.42 -13.80 -14.27
CA GLN A 5 -5.16 -13.39 -13.65
C GLN A 5 -4.96 -11.87 -13.78
N ASP A 6 -4.34 -11.28 -12.75
CA ASP A 6 -3.94 -9.87 -12.77
C ASP A 6 -2.71 -9.70 -13.70
N TRP A 7 -2.68 -8.65 -14.52
CA TRP A 7 -1.55 -8.36 -15.42
C TRP A 7 -0.41 -7.67 -14.66
N ARG A 8 0.20 -8.40 -13.71
CA ARG A 8 1.30 -7.91 -12.88
C ARG A 8 2.24 -9.02 -12.42
N GLU A 9 3.45 -8.63 -12.11
CA GLU A 9 4.38 -9.37 -11.27
C GLU A 9 4.41 -8.74 -9.87
N ILE A 10 4.58 -9.56 -8.83
CA ILE A 10 4.47 -9.13 -7.44
C ILE A 10 5.58 -9.72 -6.59
N VAL A 11 6.21 -8.87 -5.77
CA VAL A 11 7.05 -9.28 -4.64
C VAL A 11 6.36 -8.83 -3.37
N THR A 12 6.24 -9.72 -2.38
CA THR A 12 5.66 -9.38 -1.09
C THR A 12 6.39 -10.04 0.06
N TYR A 13 6.52 -9.30 1.15
CA TYR A 13 7.12 -9.74 2.39
C TYR A 13 6.66 -8.84 3.55
N PHE A 14 6.80 -9.34 4.77
CA PHE A 14 6.55 -8.56 5.97
C PHE A 14 7.84 -7.86 6.39
N SER A 15 7.66 -6.62 6.85
CA SER A 15 8.73 -5.71 7.25
C SER A 15 8.57 -5.19 8.67
N TYR A 16 7.37 -5.28 9.24
CA TYR A 16 7.14 -5.16 10.68
C TYR A 16 6.30 -6.35 11.17
N PRO A 17 6.48 -6.75 12.45
CA PRO A 17 7.42 -6.15 13.41
C PRO A 17 8.89 -6.51 13.10
N ILE A 18 9.85 -5.67 13.53
CA ILE A 18 11.28 -5.80 13.16
C ILE A 18 11.84 -7.18 13.53
N GLN A 19 11.49 -7.71 14.70
CA GLN A 19 11.92 -9.03 15.17
C GLN A 19 11.40 -10.20 14.33
N ALA A 20 10.37 -9.98 13.50
CA ALA A 20 9.77 -11.00 12.64
C ALA A 20 10.21 -10.89 11.17
N ARG A 21 11.17 -10.00 10.85
CA ARG A 21 11.71 -9.86 9.49
C ARG A 21 12.39 -11.16 9.03
N ASP A 22 11.79 -11.83 8.05
CA ASP A 22 12.39 -12.98 7.36
C ASP A 22 13.14 -12.53 6.10
N TYR A 23 14.43 -12.25 6.25
CA TYR A 23 15.29 -11.82 5.14
C TYR A 23 15.47 -12.88 4.03
N SER A 24 15.05 -14.14 4.24
CA SER A 24 15.01 -15.14 3.17
C SER A 24 13.91 -14.88 2.13
N ARG A 25 12.88 -14.10 2.51
CA ARG A 25 11.78 -13.68 1.64
C ARG A 25 12.06 -12.34 0.93
N TRP A 26 13.04 -11.60 1.42
CA TRP A 26 13.38 -10.29 0.88
C TRP A 26 14.31 -10.44 -0.33
N PRO A 27 14.10 -9.66 -1.40
CA PRO A 27 15.05 -9.62 -2.52
C PRO A 27 16.47 -9.32 -2.05
N ASP A 28 17.43 -10.03 -2.62
CA ASP A 28 18.87 -9.79 -2.48
C ASP A 28 19.43 -8.94 -3.64
N LYS A 29 18.61 -8.70 -4.66
CA LYS A 29 18.90 -7.84 -5.80
C LYS A 29 17.81 -6.80 -6.01
N PRO A 30 18.15 -5.59 -6.50
CA PRO A 30 19.51 -5.11 -6.74
C PRO A 30 20.32 -4.99 -5.44
N GLU A 31 21.64 -4.89 -5.55
CA GLU A 31 22.51 -4.65 -4.39
C GLU A 31 22.01 -3.44 -3.60
N GLY A 32 21.95 -3.55 -2.28
CA GLY A 32 21.43 -2.51 -1.39
C GLY A 32 19.92 -2.55 -1.15
N TRP A 33 19.15 -3.41 -1.85
CA TRP A 33 17.69 -3.50 -1.69
C TRP A 33 17.25 -3.60 -0.22
N ARG A 34 17.85 -4.52 0.54
CA ARG A 34 17.48 -4.75 1.95
C ARG A 34 17.68 -3.50 2.80
N SER A 35 18.85 -2.88 2.72
CA SER A 35 19.18 -1.69 3.52
C SER A 35 18.22 -0.52 3.20
N VAL A 36 17.92 -0.30 1.92
CA VAL A 36 16.96 0.74 1.50
C VAL A 36 15.56 0.42 2.02
N MET A 37 15.13 -0.84 1.91
CA MET A 37 13.80 -1.24 2.34
C MET A 37 13.62 -1.24 3.87
N GLU A 38 14.66 -1.52 4.64
CA GLU A 38 14.66 -1.38 6.10
C GLU A 38 14.44 0.10 6.50
N GLU A 39 15.22 1.01 5.93
CA GLU A 39 15.06 2.45 6.20
C GLU A 39 13.67 2.94 5.76
N TYR A 40 13.26 2.58 4.55
CA TYR A 40 11.96 2.97 4.00
C TYR A 40 10.79 2.45 4.85
N SER A 41 10.86 1.19 5.27
CA SER A 41 9.89 0.54 6.17
C SER A 41 9.75 1.31 7.48
N ASP A 42 10.86 1.66 8.11
CA ASP A 42 10.88 2.39 9.39
C ASP A 42 10.30 3.81 9.24
N LYS A 43 10.67 4.53 8.16
CA LYS A 43 10.13 5.87 7.87
C LYS A 43 8.62 5.82 7.60
N LEU A 44 8.15 4.84 6.83
CA LEU A 44 6.72 4.69 6.54
C LEU A 44 5.92 4.25 7.74
N MET A 45 6.48 3.42 8.62
CA MET A 45 5.81 3.07 9.88
C MET A 45 5.59 4.32 10.73
N GLY A 46 6.63 5.15 10.89
CA GLY A 46 6.51 6.43 11.60
C GLY A 46 5.51 7.40 10.96
N LEU A 47 5.44 7.45 9.62
CA LEU A 47 4.45 8.25 8.91
C LEU A 47 3.03 7.71 9.11
N ALA A 48 2.83 6.40 9.05
CA ALA A 48 1.54 5.75 9.29
C ALA A 48 1.03 6.07 10.71
N CYS A 49 1.88 5.95 11.74
CA CYS A 49 1.51 6.31 13.11
C CYS A 49 1.08 7.78 13.21
N LYS A 50 1.80 8.71 12.59
CA LYS A 50 1.42 10.14 12.59
C LYS A 50 0.08 10.39 11.90
N LEU A 51 -0.19 9.70 10.79
CA LEU A 51 -1.47 9.82 10.10
C LEU A 51 -2.62 9.26 10.97
N LEU A 52 -2.39 8.15 11.68
CA LEU A 52 -3.35 7.60 12.64
C LEU A 52 -3.58 8.55 13.83
N GLU A 53 -2.57 9.29 14.28
CA GLU A 53 -2.75 10.35 15.30
C GLU A 53 -3.69 11.44 14.79
N VAL A 54 -3.44 11.95 13.58
CA VAL A 54 -4.29 12.98 12.93
C VAL A 54 -5.72 12.49 12.76
N LEU A 55 -5.91 11.22 12.35
CA LEU A 55 -7.23 10.61 12.22
C LEU A 55 -7.92 10.48 13.59
N SER A 56 -7.18 10.13 14.64
CA SER A 56 -7.73 10.07 16.01
C SER A 56 -8.28 11.43 16.43
N GLU A 57 -7.51 12.50 16.25
CA GLU A 57 -7.92 13.87 16.58
C GLU A 57 -9.11 14.32 15.72
N ALA A 58 -9.10 14.02 14.42
CA ALA A 58 -10.20 14.36 13.50
C ALA A 58 -11.51 13.67 13.89
N MET A 59 -11.44 12.51 14.53
CA MET A 59 -12.59 11.78 15.08
C MET A 59 -12.99 12.25 16.49
N GLY A 60 -12.28 13.22 17.08
CA GLY A 60 -12.53 13.71 18.44
C GLY A 60 -12.03 12.78 19.54
N LEU A 61 -11.11 11.86 19.23
CA LEU A 61 -10.50 10.95 20.18
C LEU A 61 -9.22 11.53 20.79
N GLU A 62 -8.67 10.86 21.81
CA GLU A 62 -7.30 11.13 22.25
C GLU A 62 -6.35 10.91 21.07
N LYS A 63 -5.36 11.80 20.93
CA LYS A 63 -4.37 11.77 19.84
C LYS A 63 -3.79 10.38 19.57
N GLU A 64 -3.49 9.61 20.60
CA GLU A 64 -2.84 8.29 20.45
C GLU A 64 -3.84 7.13 20.39
N ALA A 65 -5.15 7.38 20.30
CA ALA A 65 -6.18 6.34 20.36
C ALA A 65 -6.05 5.28 19.25
N LEU A 66 -5.97 5.70 17.97
CA LEU A 66 -5.78 4.74 16.87
C LEU A 66 -4.39 4.10 16.88
N PRO A 67 -3.26 4.83 17.04
CA PRO A 67 -1.96 4.20 17.19
C PRO A 67 -1.90 3.13 18.29
N LYS A 68 -2.50 3.39 19.46
CA LYS A 68 -2.57 2.44 20.59
C LYS A 68 -3.50 1.25 20.33
N ALA A 69 -4.55 1.42 19.54
CA ALA A 69 -5.39 0.31 19.11
C ALA A 69 -4.65 -0.63 18.13
N CYS A 70 -3.55 -0.14 17.54
CA CYS A 70 -2.79 -0.81 16.49
C CYS A 70 -1.39 -1.24 16.96
N VAL A 71 -1.20 -1.50 18.27
CA VAL A 71 0.10 -1.80 18.90
C VAL A 71 0.84 -2.99 18.27
N ASP A 72 0.11 -3.97 17.73
CA ASP A 72 0.64 -5.11 17.01
C ASP A 72 0.50 -4.95 15.48
N MET A 73 0.92 -3.80 14.96
CA MET A 73 0.85 -3.52 13.52
C MET A 73 1.84 -4.36 12.72
N ASP A 74 1.30 -5.19 11.85
CA ASP A 74 2.06 -5.76 10.75
C ASP A 74 2.22 -4.74 9.62
N GLN A 75 3.44 -4.63 9.08
CA GLN A 75 3.66 -3.88 7.83
C GLN A 75 4.02 -4.86 6.73
N LYS A 76 3.08 -5.01 5.79
CA LYS A 76 3.28 -5.78 4.56
C LYS A 76 3.77 -4.85 3.46
N VAL A 77 4.90 -5.19 2.86
CA VAL A 77 5.38 -4.55 1.63
C VAL A 77 4.85 -5.33 0.44
N VAL A 78 4.32 -4.61 -0.53
CA VAL A 78 3.89 -5.14 -1.82
C VAL A 78 4.52 -4.29 -2.92
N VAL A 79 5.41 -4.88 -3.69
CA VAL A 79 6.00 -4.25 -4.88
C VAL A 79 5.31 -4.83 -6.09
N ASN A 80 4.67 -3.96 -6.88
CA ASN A 80 3.97 -4.33 -8.09
C ASN A 80 4.76 -3.88 -9.32
N TYR A 81 4.95 -4.77 -10.28
CA TYR A 81 5.45 -4.44 -11.60
C TYR A 81 4.38 -4.76 -12.64
N TYR A 82 3.97 -3.74 -13.39
CA TYR A 82 2.92 -3.84 -14.42
C TYR A 82 3.58 -3.77 -15.81
N PRO A 83 3.86 -4.92 -16.47
CA PRO A 83 4.49 -4.90 -17.78
C PRO A 83 3.54 -4.33 -18.85
N LYS A 84 4.10 -3.81 -19.95
CA LYS A 84 3.31 -3.34 -21.09
C LYS A 84 2.35 -4.45 -21.56
N CYS A 85 1.07 -4.11 -21.66
CA CYS A 85 0.04 -5.04 -22.10
C CYS A 85 -0.29 -4.81 -23.58
N PRO A 86 -0.37 -5.87 -24.42
CA PRO A 86 -0.80 -5.74 -25.82
C PRO A 86 -2.30 -5.44 -25.96
N GLN A 87 -3.12 -5.79 -24.97
CA GLN A 87 -4.59 -5.61 -24.99
C GLN A 87 -5.07 -4.97 -23.68
N PRO A 88 -4.72 -3.70 -23.41
CA PRO A 88 -5.03 -3.03 -22.14
C PRO A 88 -6.54 -2.87 -21.89
N ASP A 89 -7.36 -2.76 -22.94
CA ASP A 89 -8.83 -2.64 -22.81
C ASP A 89 -9.51 -3.95 -22.35
N LEU A 90 -8.80 -5.08 -22.44
CA LEU A 90 -9.31 -6.41 -22.08
C LEU A 90 -8.63 -6.99 -20.83
N THR A 91 -7.72 -6.23 -20.21
CA THR A 91 -6.91 -6.71 -19.09
C THR A 91 -6.94 -5.70 -17.95
N LEU A 92 -6.76 -6.19 -16.72
CA LEU A 92 -6.58 -5.36 -15.56
C LEU A 92 -5.22 -5.66 -14.95
N GLY A 93 -4.44 -4.62 -14.69
CA GLY A 93 -3.18 -4.76 -13.94
C GLY A 93 -3.44 -5.34 -12.55
N LEU A 94 -4.51 -4.89 -11.90
CA LEU A 94 -5.02 -5.42 -10.64
C LEU A 94 -6.54 -5.27 -10.63
N LYS A 95 -7.26 -6.34 -10.29
CA LYS A 95 -8.72 -6.26 -10.15
C LYS A 95 -9.13 -5.25 -9.09
N ARG A 96 -10.36 -4.73 -9.26
CA ARG A 96 -11.03 -3.91 -8.26
C ARG A 96 -11.11 -4.66 -6.92
N HIS A 97 -10.66 -4.01 -5.85
CA HIS A 97 -10.70 -4.50 -4.48
C HIS A 97 -10.70 -3.32 -3.50
N THR A 98 -10.88 -3.62 -2.22
CA THR A 98 -10.51 -2.75 -1.11
C THR A 98 -9.29 -3.32 -0.42
N ASP A 99 -8.53 -2.46 0.26
CA ASP A 99 -7.31 -2.89 0.92
C ASP A 99 -7.63 -3.54 2.27
N PRO A 100 -7.12 -4.74 2.55
CA PRO A 100 -7.18 -5.29 3.90
C PRO A 100 -6.26 -4.49 4.82
N GLY A 101 -6.72 -4.19 6.03
CA GLY A 101 -5.94 -3.46 7.02
C GLY A 101 -6.48 -2.06 7.29
N ILE A 102 -5.62 -1.17 7.79
CA ILE A 102 -6.04 0.12 8.36
C ILE A 102 -5.70 1.26 7.41
N ILE A 103 -4.46 1.32 6.94
CA ILE A 103 -3.96 2.39 6.10
C ILE A 103 -2.91 1.86 5.13
N THR A 104 -2.99 2.29 3.87
CA THR A 104 -2.01 2.02 2.83
C THR A 104 -1.30 3.31 2.46
N LEU A 105 0.02 3.25 2.34
CA LEU A 105 0.87 4.33 1.85
C LEU A 105 1.53 3.87 0.55
N LEU A 106 1.04 4.37 -0.58
CA LEU A 106 1.45 3.95 -1.91
C LEU A 106 2.39 4.97 -2.53
N LEU A 107 3.60 4.52 -2.86
CA LEU A 107 4.49 5.19 -3.80
C LEU A 107 4.20 4.66 -5.21
N GLN A 108 3.89 5.56 -6.15
CA GLN A 108 3.61 5.21 -7.54
C GLN A 108 4.59 5.92 -8.48
N ASP A 109 4.85 5.32 -9.63
CA ASP A 109 5.63 5.95 -10.69
C ASP A 109 4.81 7.01 -11.45
N GLN A 110 5.43 7.66 -12.44
CA GLN A 110 4.78 8.69 -13.25
C GLN A 110 4.00 8.14 -14.45
N VAL A 111 3.94 6.81 -14.64
CA VAL A 111 3.10 6.18 -15.68
C VAL A 111 1.63 6.24 -15.27
N GLY A 112 1.36 6.12 -13.97
CA GLY A 112 0.01 6.13 -13.40
C GLY A 112 -0.76 4.83 -13.67
N GLY A 113 -2.09 4.92 -13.66
CA GLY A 113 -2.98 3.76 -13.86
C GLY A 113 -3.80 3.39 -12.63
N LEU A 114 -3.48 3.96 -11.45
CA LEU A 114 -4.34 3.83 -10.28
C LEU A 114 -5.68 4.51 -10.52
N GLN A 115 -6.77 3.77 -10.29
CA GLN A 115 -8.12 4.28 -10.29
C GLN A 115 -8.81 3.92 -8.98
N ALA A 116 -9.49 4.90 -8.39
CA ALA A 116 -10.34 4.69 -7.22
C ALA A 116 -11.81 4.76 -7.64
N THR A 117 -12.68 4.06 -6.93
CA THR A 117 -14.11 4.11 -7.18
C THR A 117 -14.78 5.20 -6.36
N ARG A 118 -15.74 5.91 -6.95
CA ARG A 118 -16.55 6.94 -6.29
C ARG A 118 -18.04 6.60 -6.45
N ASP A 119 -18.89 7.34 -5.73
CA ASP A 119 -20.34 7.29 -5.87
C ASP A 119 -20.92 5.89 -5.57
N GLY A 120 -20.43 5.27 -4.50
CA GLY A 120 -20.82 3.90 -4.13
C GLY A 120 -20.35 2.85 -5.13
N GLY A 121 -19.26 3.11 -5.86
CA GLY A 121 -18.69 2.15 -6.80
C GLY A 121 -19.16 2.29 -8.24
N LYS A 122 -19.91 3.35 -8.56
CA LYS A 122 -20.53 3.57 -9.87
C LYS A 122 -19.62 4.27 -10.86
N THR A 123 -18.73 5.11 -10.37
CA THR A 123 -17.79 5.88 -11.20
C THR A 123 -16.36 5.57 -10.80
N LEU A 124 -15.44 5.74 -11.74
CA LEU A 124 -14.00 5.64 -11.50
C LEU A 124 -13.37 7.03 -11.61
N ILE A 125 -12.41 7.30 -10.73
CA ILE A 125 -11.55 8.48 -10.79
C ILE A 125 -10.10 8.03 -10.94
N THR A 126 -9.41 8.60 -11.93
CA THR A 126 -7.98 8.37 -12.11
C THR A 126 -7.20 9.18 -11.09
N VAL A 127 -6.36 8.52 -10.30
CA VAL A 127 -5.46 9.17 -9.35
C VAL A 127 -4.21 9.58 -10.12
N GLN A 128 -4.06 10.89 -10.37
CA GLN A 128 -2.90 11.40 -11.11
C GLN A 128 -1.64 11.26 -10.25
N PRO A 129 -0.54 10.68 -10.79
CA PRO A 129 0.74 10.70 -10.11
C PRO A 129 1.22 12.13 -9.87
N VAL A 130 1.74 12.38 -8.68
CA VAL A 130 2.41 13.63 -8.33
C VAL A 130 3.79 13.28 -7.79
N GLU A 131 4.83 13.80 -8.44
CA GLU A 131 6.22 13.55 -8.06
C GLU A 131 6.47 13.92 -6.59
N GLY A 132 7.21 13.05 -5.88
CA GLY A 132 7.56 13.27 -4.47
C GLY A 132 6.41 13.09 -3.47
N THR A 133 5.30 12.44 -3.86
CA THR A 133 4.13 12.23 -2.99
C THR A 133 3.80 10.76 -2.78
N PHE A 134 3.06 10.49 -1.71
CA PHE A 134 2.40 9.22 -1.45
C PHE A 134 0.90 9.37 -1.66
N VAL A 135 0.28 8.36 -2.27
CA VAL A 135 -1.17 8.19 -2.18
C VAL A 135 -1.46 7.46 -0.88
N VAL A 136 -2.44 7.97 -0.12
CA VAL A 136 -2.87 7.37 1.14
C VAL A 136 -4.33 6.97 1.01
N ASN A 137 -4.66 5.75 1.38
CA ASN A 137 -6.05 5.29 1.50
C ASN A 137 -6.26 4.50 2.78
N LEU A 138 -7.50 4.52 3.25
CA LEU A 138 -7.94 3.69 4.37
C LEU A 138 -8.28 2.29 3.86
N GLY A 139 -7.96 1.29 4.67
CA GLY A 139 -8.34 -0.10 4.45
C GLY A 139 -9.63 -0.45 5.19
N ASP A 140 -10.08 -1.69 5.03
CA ASP A 140 -11.36 -2.19 5.56
C ASP A 140 -11.49 -2.07 7.09
N HIS A 141 -10.40 -2.10 7.85
CA HIS A 141 -10.40 -1.92 9.31
C HIS A 141 -10.35 -0.45 9.74
N GLY A 142 -10.02 0.46 8.82
CA GLY A 142 -9.96 1.90 9.07
C GLY A 142 -11.26 2.63 8.72
N HIS A 143 -12.27 1.91 8.22
CA HIS A 143 -13.49 2.46 7.64
C HIS A 143 -14.74 2.33 8.52
#